data_AF-B6UE28-F1
#
_entry.id   AF-B6UE28-F1
#
_cell.length_a   1.000
_cell.length_b   1.000
_cell.length_c   1.000
_cell.angle_alpha   90.00
_cell.angle_beta   90.00
_cell.angle_gamma   90.00
#
_symmetry.space_group_name_H-M   'P 1'
#
loop_
_entity.id
_entity.type
_entity.pdbx_description
1 polymer ?
#
loop_
_entity_poly.entity_id
_entity_poly.type
_entity_poly.pdbx_seq_one_letter_code
_entity_poly.pdbx_strand_id
1 'polypeptide(L)' 'MRHRSMAKELAGTVKEILGTCVSVGCTVDGKDPKDLQQEIDDGEVEIPSA' A
#
# COMPACT_ATOMS: atom_id res chain seq x y z
N MET A 1 4.70 -10.53 6.16
CA MET A 1 5.44 -10.04 4.98
C MET A 1 6.79 -9.39 5.28
N ARG A 2 7.10 -8.94 6.52
CA ARG A 2 8.39 -8.27 6.83
C ARG A 2 9.67 -8.99 6.38
N HIS A 3 9.78 -10.31 6.44
CA HIS A 3 11.01 -11.01 5.99
C HIS A 3 11.18 -11.09 4.45
N ARG A 4 10.13 -10.75 3.68
CA ARG A 4 10.07 -10.93 2.21
C ARG A 4 9.98 -9.60 1.47
N SER A 5 9.40 -8.59 2.11
CA SER A 5 9.36 -7.23 1.60
C SER A 5 10.76 -6.61 1.67
N MET A 6 11.16 -5.92 0.61
CA MET A 6 12.44 -5.19 0.55
C MET A 6 12.27 -3.71 0.94
N ALA A 7 11.07 -3.32 1.37
CA ALA A 7 10.77 -1.96 1.80
C ALA A 7 11.45 -1.65 3.14
N LYS A 8 12.03 -0.45 3.25
CA LYS A 8 12.64 0.06 4.50
C LYS A 8 11.57 0.38 5.55
N GLU A 9 10.47 0.97 5.10
CA GLU A 9 9.36 1.42 5.92
C GLU A 9 8.12 0.54 5.71
N LEU A 10 7.27 0.42 6.73
CA LEU A 10 6.02 -0.33 6.63
C LEU A 10 5.13 0.20 5.49
N ALA A 11 5.14 1.51 5.25
CA ALA A 11 4.44 2.15 4.14
C ALA A 11 4.82 1.54 2.78
N GLY A 12 6.09 1.18 2.57
CA GLY A 12 6.52 0.53 1.33
C GLY A 12 5.96 -0.89 1.21
N THR A 13 5.92 -1.66 2.30
CA THR A 13 5.29 -2.99 2.29
C THR A 13 3.78 -2.91 1.99
N VAL A 14 3.10 -1.89 2.52
CA VAL A 14 1.67 -1.68 2.22
C VAL A 14 1.45 -1.34 0.74
N LYS A 15 2.29 -0.50 0.15
CA LYS A 15 2.23 -0.20 -1.29
C LYS A 15 2.50 -1.43 -2.16
N GLU A 16 3.41 -2.32 -1.78
CA GLU A 16 3.64 -3.60 -2.49
C GLU A 16 2.37 -4.46 -2.54
N ILE A 17 1.62 -4.51 -1.44
CA ILE A 17 0.35 -5.25 -1.37
C ILE A 17 -0.69 -4.58 -2.27
N LEU A 18 -0.84 -3.26 -2.18
CA LEU A 18 -1.78 -2.50 -3.01
C LEU A 18 -1.46 -2.62 -4.50
N GLY A 19 -0.19 -2.60 -4.89
CA GLY A 19 0.25 -2.87 -6.26
C GLY A 19 -0.14 -4.27 -6.76
N THR A 20 -0.18 -5.26 -5.87
CA THR A 20 -0.70 -6.59 -6.20
C THR A 20 -2.21 -6.55 -6.41
N CYS A 21 -2.97 -5.81 -5.58
CA CYS A 21 -4.42 -5.62 -5.74
C CYS A 21 -4.79 -4.98 -7.08
N VAL A 22 -3.96 -4.05 -7.58
CA VAL A 22 -4.13 -3.48 -8.94
C VAL A 22 -4.05 -4.58 -10.00
N SER A 23 -3.07 -5.47 -9.90
CA SER A 23 -2.88 -6.56 -10.88
C SER A 23 -3.99 -7.62 -10.80
N VAL A 24 -4.55 -7.82 -9.61
CA VAL A 24 -5.70 -8.69 -9.36
C VAL A 24 -7.01 -8.06 -9.86
N GLY A 25 -7.07 -6.73 -9.97
CA GLY A 25 -8.28 -6.00 -10.36
C GLY A 25 -9.34 -5.95 -9.26
N CYS A 26 -8.92 -5.96 -7.99
CA CYS A 26 -9.82 -5.83 -6.85
C CYS A 26 -9.80 -4.41 -6.28
N THR A 27 -10.91 -3.99 -5.69
CA THR A 27 -11.01 -2.75 -4.92
C THR A 27 -10.61 -3.00 -3.47
N VAL A 28 -10.06 -1.97 -2.82
CA VAL A 28 -9.71 -1.98 -1.39
C VAL A 28 -10.50 -0.84 -0.75
N ASP A 29 -11.32 -1.18 0.24
CA ASP A 29 -12.24 -0.23 0.90
C ASP A 29 -13.12 0.57 -0.08
N GLY A 30 -13.49 -0.05 -1.20
CA GLY A 30 -14.30 0.56 -2.24
C GLY A 30 -13.57 1.57 -3.13
N LYS A 31 -12.26 1.77 -2.93
CA LYS A 31 -11.40 2.64 -3.76
C LYS A 31 -10.53 1.82 -4.70
N ASP A 32 -10.04 2.47 -5.76
CA ASP A 32 -8.99 1.89 -6.59
C ASP A 32 -7.68 1.81 -5.79
N PRO A 33 -6.99 0.66 -5.79
CA PRO A 33 -5.74 0.52 -5.05
C PRO A 33 -4.62 1.45 -5.53
N LYS A 34 -4.70 2.06 -6.72
CA LYS A 34 -3.78 3.14 -7.14
C LYS A 34 -4.07 4.45 -6.42
N ASP A 35 -5.34 4.82 -6.25
CA ASP A 35 -5.72 6.04 -5.52
C ASP A 35 -5.26 5.93 -4.07
N LEU A 36 -5.45 4.76 -3.45
CA LEU A 36 -5.01 4.52 -2.08
C LEU A 36 -3.47 4.57 -1.93
N GLN A 37 -2.72 4.16 -2.95
CA GLN A 37 -1.26 4.32 -2.96
C GLN A 37 -0.86 5.80 -2.99
N GLN A 38 -1.58 6.61 -3.75
CA GLN A 38 -1.35 8.06 -3.82
C GLN A 38 -1.71 8.74 -2.48
N GLU A 39 -2.83 8.38 -1.85
CA GLU A 39 -3.21 8.88 -0.51
C GLU A 39 -2.14 8.54 0.55
N ILE A 40 -1.45 7.40 0.42
CA ILE A 40 -0.31 7.04 1.28
C ILE A 40 0.93 7.90 0.96
N ASP A 41 1.19 8.19 -0.31
CA ASP A 41 2.30 9.06 -0.73
C ASP A 41 2.09 10.52 -0.30
N ASP A 42 0.85 11.00 -0.34
CA ASP A 42 0.44 12.34 0.07
C ASP A 42 0.34 12.47 1.61
N GLY A 43 0.43 11.35 2.33
CA GLY A 43 0.39 11.30 3.79
C GLY A 43 -1.02 11.44 4.37
N GLU A 44 -2.06 11.28 3.55
CA GLU A 44 -3.46 11.28 4.00
C GLU A 44 -3.81 10.00 4.77
N VAL A 45 -3.13 8.90 4.45
CA VAL A 45 -3.24 7.63 5.17
C VAL A 45 -2.08 7.49 6.15
N GLU A 46 -2.39 7.57 7.45
CA GLU A 46 -1.40 7.32 8.50
C GLU A 46 -1.01 5.84 8.54
N ILE A 47 0.25 5.55 8.20
CA ILE A 47 0.84 4.23 8.37
C ILE A 47 1.83 4.26 9.54
N PRO A 48 1.66 3.40 10.56
CA PRO A 48 2.58 3.36 11.69
C PRO A 48 3.99 2.99 11.25
N SER A 49 4.97 3.78 11.70
CA SER A 49 6.40 3.47 11.59
C SER A 49 6.75 2.44 12.65
N ALA A 50 6.75 1.16 12.25
CA ALA A 50 7.02 0.02 13.12
C ALA A 50 8.50 -0.39 13.15
#